data_AF-A0A4Z2FNL1-F1
#
_entry.id   AF-A0A4Z2FNL1-F1
#
_cell.length_a   1.000
_cell.length_b   1.000
_cell.length_c   1.000
_cell.angle_alpha   90.00
_cell.angle_beta   90.00
_cell.angle_gamma   90.00
#
_symmetry.space_group_name_H-M   'P 1'
#
loop_
_entity.id
_entity.type
_entity.pdbx_description
1 polymer ?
#
loop_
_entity_poly.entity_id
_entity_poly.type
_entity_poly.pdbx_seq_one_letter_code
_entity_poly.pdbx_strand_id
1 'polypeptide(L)'
;MDLFAECLIRPPVCRVSYRTAYRRGEKTMHRRKSQCCPGFLEDGEICAPHCAASCVHGRCVAPNTCQCEPGWGGSNCSSGPLGYQVEPLLRL
;
A
#
# COMPACT_ATOMS: atom_id res chain seq x y z
N MET A 1 -5.28 2.91 -23.72
CA MET A 1 -4.57 3.00 -22.42
C MET A 1 -5.63 2.72 -21.36
N ASP A 2 -6.15 1.49 -21.33
CA ASP A 2 -7.48 1.24 -20.75
C ASP A 2 -7.36 0.32 -19.55
N LEU A 3 -7.20 0.97 -18.40
CA LEU A 3 -6.96 0.42 -17.09
C LEU A 3 -8.30 0.08 -16.42
N PHE A 4 -9.07 -0.87 -16.96
CA PHE A 4 -10.20 -1.44 -16.22
C PHE A 4 -9.67 -2.43 -15.17
N ALA A 5 -9.02 -1.89 -14.13
CA ALA A 5 -8.71 -2.61 -12.92
C ALA A 5 -9.98 -2.64 -12.06
N GLU A 6 -10.92 -3.55 -12.39
CA GLU A 6 -12.07 -3.78 -11.54
C GLU A 6 -11.58 -4.53 -10.29
N CYS A 7 -11.46 -3.78 -9.18
CA CYS A 7 -11.15 -4.34 -7.88
C CYS A 7 -12.33 -5.22 -7.46
N LEU A 8 -12.20 -6.53 -7.64
CA LEU A 8 -13.20 -7.47 -7.15
C LEU A 8 -13.17 -7.43 -5.62
N ILE A 9 -14.35 -7.32 -5.00
CA ILE A 9 -14.55 -6.97 -3.57
C ILE A 9 -13.94 -8.00 -2.58
N ARG A 10 -13.31 -9.08 -3.06
CA ARG A 10 -12.59 -10.05 -2.23
C ARG A 10 -11.27 -10.44 -2.92
N PRO A 11 -10.25 -10.77 -2.10
CA PRO A 11 -8.91 -10.15 -1.94
C PRO A 11 -8.57 -8.87 -2.72
N PRO A 12 -7.55 -8.07 -2.32
CA PRO A 12 -7.12 -6.85 -3.04
C PRO A 12 -6.36 -7.18 -4.34
N VAL A 13 -6.97 -8.02 -5.18
CA VAL A 13 -6.48 -8.46 -6.47
C VAL A 13 -7.35 -7.89 -7.58
N CYS A 14 -6.68 -7.33 -8.57
CA CYS A 14 -7.26 -6.73 -9.75
C CYS A 14 -7.02 -7.66 -10.94
N ARG A 15 -8.04 -7.83 -11.78
CA ARG A 15 -7.93 -8.61 -13.02
C ARG A 15 -7.44 -7.71 -14.14
N VAL A 16 -6.13 -7.69 -14.38
CA VAL A 16 -5.54 -6.90 -15.46
C VAL A 16 -5.51 -7.69 -16.77
N SER A 17 -5.67 -7.01 -17.90
CA SER A 17 -5.45 -7.59 -19.22
C SER A 17 -4.38 -6.81 -19.96
N TYR A 18 -3.38 -7.50 -20.51
CA TYR A 18 -2.31 -6.87 -21.28
C TYR A 18 -2.20 -7.51 -22.67
N ARG A 19 -1.76 -6.70 -23.62
CA ARG A 19 -1.55 -7.10 -25.02
C ARG A 19 -0.11 -7.57 -25.22
N THR A 20 0.09 -8.81 -25.66
CA THR A 20 1.40 -9.30 -26.11
C THR A 20 1.50 -9.14 -27.62
N ALA A 21 2.56 -8.46 -28.09
CA ALA A 21 2.85 -8.27 -29.51
C ALA A 21 4.00 -9.22 -29.95
N TYR A 22 3.77 -9.98 -31.01
CA TYR A 22 4.77 -10.90 -31.58
C TYR A 22 5.38 -10.33 -32.87
N ARG A 23 6.67 -10.60 -33.12
CA ARG A 23 7.40 -10.05 -34.28
C ARG A 23 7.13 -10.78 -35.60
N ARG A 24 6.64 -12.03 -35.56
CA ARG A 24 6.46 -12.90 -36.75
C ARG A 24 5.09 -12.80 -37.43
N GLY A 25 4.29 -11.80 -37.06
CA GLY A 25 2.96 -11.54 -37.61
C GLY A 25 2.15 -10.69 -36.65
N GLU A 26 1.25 -9.86 -37.19
CA GLU A 26 0.42 -8.91 -36.44
C GLU A 26 -0.72 -9.64 -35.70
N LYS A 27 -0.38 -10.49 -34.72
CA LYS A 27 -1.37 -11.18 -33.87
C LYS A 27 -1.30 -10.62 -32.46
N THR A 28 -2.25 -9.76 -32.12
CA THR A 28 -2.37 -9.20 -30.78
C THR A 28 -3.12 -10.17 -29.87
N MET A 29 -2.49 -10.66 -28.81
CA MET A 29 -3.13 -11.52 -27.80
C MET A 29 -3.36 -10.76 -26.51
N HIS A 30 -4.56 -10.87 -25.92
CA HIS A 30 -4.84 -10.33 -24.58
C HIS A 30 -4.68 -11.43 -23.55
N ARG A 31 -3.70 -11.31 -22.65
CA ARG A 31 -3.54 -12.24 -21.52
C ARG A 31 -4.13 -11.59 -20.27
N ARG A 32 -4.98 -12.33 -19.58
CA ARG A 32 -5.52 -11.95 -18.26
C ARG A 32 -4.52 -12.37 -17.19
N LYS A 33 -4.16 -11.46 -16.28
CA LYS A 33 -3.33 -11.74 -15.10
C LYS A 33 -4.03 -11.20 -13.87
N SER A 34 -3.97 -11.95 -12.78
CA SER A 34 -4.29 -11.45 -11.44
C SER A 34 -3.04 -10.78 -10.88
N GLN A 35 -3.15 -9.52 -10.48
CA GLN A 35 -2.11 -8.84 -9.69
C GLN A 35 -2.76 -8.08 -8.54
N CYS A 36 -1.94 -7.58 -7.61
CA CYS A 36 -2.42 -6.67 -6.58
C CYS A 36 -2.96 -5.36 -7.17
N CYS A 37 -4.04 -4.86 -6.60
CA CYS A 37 -4.60 -3.56 -6.96
C CYS A 37 -3.63 -2.41 -6.64
N PRO A 38 -3.79 -1.23 -7.26
CA PRO A 38 -2.94 -0.08 -6.99
C PRO A 38 -2.85 0.23 -5.48
N GLY A 39 -1.62 0.38 -4.98
CA GLY A 39 -1.35 0.61 -3.56
C GLY A 39 -1.16 -0.64 -2.71
N PHE A 40 -1.37 -1.83 -3.26
CA PHE A 40 -1.03 -3.11 -2.65
C PHE A 40 0.17 -3.73 -3.37
N LEU A 41 1.07 -4.36 -2.63
CA LEU A 41 2.25 -5.04 -3.15
C LEU A 41 2.15 -6.54 -2.93
N GLU A 42 2.75 -7.31 -3.83
CA GLU A 42 2.89 -8.76 -3.69
C GLU A 42 3.85 -9.05 -2.53
N ASP A 43 3.32 -9.58 -1.43
CA ASP A 43 4.06 -10.08 -0.27
C ASP A 43 3.82 -11.59 -0.19
N GLY A 44 4.64 -12.36 -0.91
CA GLY A 44 4.44 -13.79 -1.12
C GLY A 44 3.19 -14.09 -1.94
N GLU A 45 2.26 -14.85 -1.35
CA GLU A 45 0.97 -15.25 -1.97
C GLU A 45 -0.16 -14.24 -1.69
N ILE A 46 0.13 -13.14 -0.98
CA ILE A 46 -0.86 -12.19 -0.47
C ILE A 46 -0.57 -10.79 -1.00
N CYS A 47 -1.63 -10.02 -1.26
CA CYS A 47 -1.52 -8.61 -1.57
C CYS A 47 -1.59 -7.80 -0.28
N ALA A 48 -0.44 -7.33 0.20
CA ALA A 48 -0.34 -6.52 1.41
C ALA A 48 -0.42 -5.02 1.06
N PRO A 49 -1.03 -4.18 1.93
CA PRO A 49 -1.05 -2.74 1.70
C PRO A 49 0.37 -2.17 1.78
N HIS A 50 0.71 -1.31 0.82
CA HIS A 50 2.01 -0.65 0.80
C HIS A 50 1.91 0.74 1.44
N CYS A 51 2.78 1.01 2.41
CA CYS A 51 2.93 2.33 3.01
C CYS A 51 4.32 2.88 2.63
N ALA A 52 4.36 4.01 1.91
CA ALA A 52 5.62 4.62 1.46
C ALA A 52 6.53 5.02 2.63
N ALA A 53 5.92 5.48 3.73
CA ALA A 53 6.59 5.61 5.02
C ALA A 53 6.26 4.39 5.88
N SER A 54 7.27 3.75 6.45
CA SER A 54 7.07 2.67 7.41
C SER A 54 6.33 3.21 8.65
N CYS A 55 5.19 2.60 8.98
CA CYS A 55 4.49 2.88 10.23
C CYS A 55 5.39 2.44 11.40
N VAL A 56 5.94 3.39 12.16
CA VAL A 56 6.91 3.10 13.23
C VAL A 56 6.21 2.44 14.43
N HIS A 57 5.13 3.08 14.91
CA HIS A 57 4.31 2.61 16.02
C HIS A 57 2.89 2.32 15.55
N GLY A 58 2.77 1.34 14.65
CA GLY A 58 1.50 0.97 14.04
C GLY A 58 1.65 -0.04 12.93
N ARG A 59 0.54 -0.33 12.26
CA ARG A 59 0.50 -1.25 11.11
C ARG A 59 -0.11 -0.58 9.89
N CYS A 60 0.38 -0.94 8.72
CA CYS A 60 -0.22 -0.50 7.45
C CYS A 60 -1.53 -1.25 7.24
N VAL A 61 -2.66 -0.54 7.22
CA VAL A 61 -4.01 -1.15 7.06
C VAL A 61 -4.61 -0.89 5.69
N ALA A 62 -4.13 0.14 5.01
CA ALA A 62 -4.50 0.47 3.63
C ALA A 62 -3.32 1.18 2.95
N PRO A 63 -3.34 1.36 1.62
CA PRO A 63 -2.26 2.05 0.91
C PRO A 63 -1.98 3.42 1.52
N ASN A 64 -0.73 3.65 1.95
CA ASN A 64 -0.29 4.87 2.64
C ASN A 64 -1.10 5.26 3.89
N THR A 65 -1.81 4.30 4.51
CA THR A 65 -2.62 4.53 5.72
C THR A 65 -2.12 3.63 6.84
N CYS A 66 -1.54 4.27 7.85
CA CYS A 66 -1.12 3.62 9.09
C CYS A 66 -2.25 3.63 10.12
N GLN A 67 -2.54 2.49 10.72
CA GLN A 67 -3.28 2.40 11.97
C GLN A 67 -2.26 2.47 13.12
N CYS A 68 -2.20 3.63 13.78
CA CYS A 68 -1.28 3.85 14.89
C CYS A 68 -1.74 3.14 16.16
N GLU A 69 -0.76 2.77 16.97
CA GLU A 69 -0.99 2.32 18.33
C GLU A 69 -1.53 3.47 19.20
N PRO A 70 -2.29 3.18 20.27
CA PRO A 70 -2.82 4.22 21.15
C PRO A 70 -1.71 5.15 21.68
N GLY A 71 -1.96 6.45 21.60
CA GLY A 71 -0.99 7.48 21.98
C GLY A 71 -0.07 7.92 20.84
N TRP A 72 0.06 7.16 19.76
CA TRP A 72 0.86 7.54 18.59
C TRP A 72 0.00 8.14 17.49
N GLY A 73 0.58 9.07 16.75
CA GLY A 73 -0.05 9.81 15.67
C GLY A 73 0.97 10.25 14.62
N GLY A 74 0.51 11.11 13.71
CA GLY A 74 1.31 11.52 12.56
C GLY A 74 1.19 10.52 11.40
N SER A 75 1.69 10.91 10.23
CA SER A 75 1.52 10.16 8.98
C SER A 75 2.16 8.77 8.97
N ASN A 76 3.19 8.56 9.78
CA ASN A 76 3.90 7.28 9.95
C ASN A 76 3.89 6.79 11.40
N CYS A 77 2.95 7.27 12.22
CA CYS A 77 2.90 6.96 13.65
C CYS A 77 4.20 7.28 14.41
N SER A 78 4.95 8.30 13.97
CA SER A 78 6.20 8.72 14.65
C SER A 78 5.97 9.78 15.71
N SER A 79 4.87 10.53 15.67
CA SER A 79 4.57 11.50 16.71
C SER A 79 3.85 10.77 17.84
N GLY A 80 4.59 10.38 18.87
CA GLY A 80 4.00 9.88 20.13
C GLY A 80 3.12 10.93 20.78
N PRO A 81 2.54 10.64 21.96
CA PRO A 81 1.69 11.60 22.63
C PRO A 81 2.60 12.73 23.07
N LEU A 82 2.57 13.85 22.36
CA LEU A 82 3.04 15.14 22.86
C LEU A 82 2.07 15.60 23.94
N GLY A 83 2.04 14.81 25.02
CA GLY A 83 1.52 15.08 26.34
C GLY A 83 2.58 14.75 27.42
N TYR A 84 3.79 14.33 27.02
CA TYR A 84 4.97 14.66 27.82
C TYR A 84 5.65 15.84 27.11
N GLN A 85 5.37 17.06 27.56
CA GLN A 85 6.52 17.94 27.74
C GLN A 85 7.42 17.15 28.69
N VAL A 86 8.57 16.64 28.23
CA VAL A 86 9.69 16.69 29.17
C VAL A 86 9.83 18.17 29.45
N GLU A 87 9.25 18.66 30.55
CA GLU A 87 9.85 19.80 31.20
C GLU A 87 11.32 19.40 31.33
N PRO A 88 12.24 20.08 30.64
CA PRO A 88 13.63 19.82 30.87
C PRO A 88 13.85 20.27 32.31
N LEU A 89 13.96 19.30 33.21
CA LEU A 89 14.55 19.53 34.51
C LEU A 89 15.85 20.32 34.25
N LEU A 90 15.93 21.48 34.90
CA LEU A 90 16.97 22.52 34.86
C LEU A 90 16.79 23.64 33.80
N ARG A 91 16.35 24.81 34.29
CA ARG A 91 17.24 25.98 34.49
C ARG A 91 16.61 27.01 35.45
N LEU A 92 17.28 27.12 36.62
CA LEU A 92 17.35 28.21 37.61
C LEU A 92 16.06 28.62 38.34
#